data_AF-A0A202DIC9-F1
#
_entry.id   AF-A0A202DIC9-F1
#
_cell.length_a   1.000
_cell.length_b   1.000
_cell.length_c   1.000
_cell.angle_alpha   90.00
_cell.angle_beta   90.00
_cell.angle_gamma   90.00
#
_symmetry.space_group_name_H-M   'P 1'
#
loop_
_entity.id
_entity.type
_entity.pdbx_description
1 polymer ?
#
loop_
_entity_poly.entity_id
_entity_poly.type
_entity_poly.pdbx_seq_one_letter_code
_entity_poly.pdbx_strand_id
1 'polypeptide(L)'
;DEKAAARAGMPEADKRMAAMLIKRDSFHLADSLAPLLGEGPSKYIFGIGVVAMTLNAATMLMLINGLCLCALLGVPAKGKVQVIGSLIPAIGVVGAFFWNQAKMWLAVPTSVFCATLLPVAYIAFFLLMNQKKFMGDNMPKGAGRVIWNILMIASVIVTALISLWGLWDKGGLIGEQWLGIGRTAGNYVGIGLFAAFIIVTIVVEAVRKKDK
;
A
#
# COMPACT_ATOMS: atom_id res chain seq x y z
N ASP A 1 -38.03 -14.10 -6.15
CA ASP A 1 -39.03 -13.81 -5.10
C ASP A 1 -38.99 -14.72 -3.88
N GLU A 2 -38.72 -16.02 -4.02
CA GLU A 2 -38.63 -16.96 -2.87
C GLU A 2 -37.60 -16.57 -1.79
N LYS A 3 -36.43 -16.07 -2.18
CA LYS A 3 -35.39 -15.58 -1.25
C LYS A 3 -35.77 -14.29 -0.53
N ALA A 4 -36.61 -13.45 -1.14
CA ALA A 4 -37.08 -12.21 -0.53
C ALA A 4 -38.15 -12.49 0.54
N ALA A 5 -39.05 -13.45 0.26
CA ALA A 5 -40.03 -13.95 1.23
C ALA A 5 -39.35 -14.63 2.44
N ALA A 6 -38.31 -15.45 2.21
CA ALA A 6 -37.52 -16.06 3.28
C ALA A 6 -36.78 -15.01 4.14
N ARG A 7 -36.29 -13.91 3.53
CA ARG A 7 -35.68 -12.78 4.26
C ARG A 7 -36.71 -11.99 5.06
N ALA A 8 -37.97 -11.91 4.64
CA ALA A 8 -39.00 -11.17 5.35
C ALA A 8 -39.33 -11.82 6.70
N GLY A 9 -39.40 -13.16 6.74
CA GLY A 9 -39.75 -13.94 7.93
C GLY A 9 -38.67 -14.14 9.00
N MET A 10 -37.41 -13.76 8.72
CA MET A 10 -36.32 -13.89 9.70
C MET A 10 -36.37 -12.77 10.77
N PRO A 11 -35.97 -13.05 12.03
CA PRO A 11 -35.74 -12.03 13.05
C PRO A 11 -34.74 -10.96 12.58
N GLU A 12 -34.91 -9.71 13.04
CA GLU A 12 -34.02 -8.60 12.65
C GLU A 12 -32.56 -8.84 13.07
N ALA A 13 -32.36 -9.49 14.22
CA ALA A 13 -31.03 -9.85 14.72
C ALA A 13 -30.28 -10.78 13.75
N ASP A 14 -30.96 -11.77 13.17
CA ASP A 14 -30.38 -12.71 12.22
C ASP A 14 -30.05 -12.04 10.88
N LYS A 15 -30.89 -11.09 10.43
CA LYS A 15 -30.60 -10.29 9.24
C LYS A 15 -29.38 -9.42 9.44
N ARG A 16 -29.23 -8.80 10.61
CA ARG A 16 -28.04 -7.99 10.97
C ARG A 16 -26.80 -8.87 11.05
N MET A 17 -26.88 -10.03 11.68
CA MET A 17 -25.77 -10.97 11.77
C MET A 17 -25.37 -11.50 10.39
N ALA A 18 -26.32 -11.88 9.55
CA ALA A 18 -26.07 -12.29 8.18
C ALA A 18 -25.44 -11.16 7.35
N ALA A 19 -25.92 -9.91 7.50
CA ALA A 19 -25.33 -8.76 6.81
C ALA A 19 -23.89 -8.46 7.24
N MET A 20 -23.53 -8.75 8.50
CA MET A 20 -22.15 -8.61 9.00
C MET A 20 -21.24 -9.75 8.51
N LEU A 21 -21.79 -10.92 8.20
CA LEU A 21 -21.05 -12.09 7.70
C LEU A 21 -20.82 -12.08 6.18
N ILE A 22 -21.60 -11.28 5.43
CA ILE A 22 -21.41 -11.15 3.98
C ILE A 22 -20.08 -10.44 3.70
N LYS A 23 -19.21 -11.13 2.97
CA LYS A 23 -17.97 -10.57 2.46
C LYS A 23 -18.30 -9.57 1.35
N ARG A 24 -17.96 -8.29 1.56
CA ARG A 24 -18.21 -7.22 0.59
C ARG A 24 -17.25 -7.35 -0.58
N ASP A 25 -17.74 -7.90 -1.68
CA ASP A 25 -17.02 -7.96 -2.96
C ASP A 25 -17.38 -6.77 -3.86
N SER A 26 -16.60 -6.56 -4.92
CA SER A 26 -16.76 -5.47 -5.90
C SER A 26 -18.16 -5.42 -6.53
N PHE A 27 -18.81 -6.57 -6.70
CA PHE A 27 -20.18 -6.67 -7.23
C PHE A 27 -21.22 -6.12 -6.25
N HIS A 28 -21.05 -6.35 -4.94
CA HIS A 28 -21.92 -5.77 -3.92
C HIS A 28 -21.79 -4.24 -3.84
N LEU A 29 -20.60 -3.70 -4.11
CA LEU A 29 -20.39 -2.26 -4.22
C LEU A 29 -21.09 -1.68 -5.45
N ALA A 30 -21.02 -2.36 -6.60
CA ALA A 30 -21.76 -1.96 -7.79
C ALA A 30 -23.30 -2.01 -7.56
N ASP A 31 -23.78 -3.05 -6.88
CA ASP A 31 -25.22 -3.18 -6.56
C ASP A 31 -25.71 -2.06 -5.62
N SER A 32 -24.83 -1.49 -4.77
CA SER A 32 -25.20 -0.35 -3.92
C SER A 32 -25.52 0.93 -4.70
N LEU A 33 -25.07 1.02 -5.96
CA LEU A 33 -25.39 2.13 -6.87
C LEU A 33 -26.68 1.88 -7.68
N ALA A 34 -27.24 0.67 -7.64
CA ALA A 34 -28.46 0.33 -8.38
C ALA A 34 -29.67 1.23 -8.07
N PRO A 35 -29.89 1.72 -6.82
CA PRO A 35 -31.00 2.63 -6.53
C PRO A 35 -30.91 3.99 -7.24
N LEU A 36 -29.71 4.41 -7.67
CA LEU A 36 -29.47 5.71 -8.31
C LEU A 36 -29.34 5.61 -9.82
N LEU A 37 -28.80 4.49 -10.32
CA LEU A 37 -28.46 4.32 -11.73
C LEU A 37 -29.27 3.22 -12.42
N GLY A 38 -29.82 2.26 -11.67
CA GLY A 38 -30.38 1.00 -12.18
C GLY A 38 -29.36 -0.15 -12.14
N GLU A 39 -29.84 -1.40 -12.04
CA GLU A 39 -29.00 -2.61 -11.82
C GLU A 39 -27.97 -2.89 -12.94
N GLY A 40 -28.30 -2.54 -14.18
CA GLY A 40 -27.41 -2.72 -15.34
C GLY A 40 -26.31 -1.66 -15.41
N PRO A 41 -26.64 -0.37 -15.58
CA PRO A 41 -25.64 0.69 -15.71
C PRO A 41 -24.78 0.89 -14.46
N SER A 42 -25.25 0.54 -13.26
CA SER A 42 -24.42 0.60 -12.04
C SER A 42 -23.15 -0.25 -12.16
N LYS A 43 -23.26 -1.48 -12.70
CA LYS A 43 -22.13 -2.41 -12.88
C LYS A 43 -21.16 -1.92 -13.96
N TYR A 44 -21.66 -1.36 -15.06
CA TYR A 44 -20.81 -0.82 -16.12
C TYR A 44 -20.03 0.42 -15.66
N ILE A 45 -20.71 1.40 -15.05
CA ILE A 45 -20.07 2.64 -14.59
C ILE A 45 -19.06 2.34 -13.48
N PHE A 46 -19.42 1.48 -12.52
CA PHE A 46 -18.50 1.04 -11.47
C PHE A 46 -17.29 0.29 -12.06
N GLY A 47 -17.53 -0.62 -13.01
CA GLY A 47 -16.46 -1.37 -13.69
C GLY A 47 -15.47 -0.44 -14.43
N ILE A 48 -15.97 0.52 -15.20
CA ILE A 48 -15.14 1.52 -15.89
C ILE A 48 -14.31 2.33 -14.88
N GLY A 49 -14.91 2.72 -13.75
CA GLY A 49 -14.22 3.42 -12.67
C GLY A 49 -13.07 2.60 -12.09
N VAL A 50 -13.28 1.31 -11.82
CA VAL A 50 -12.23 0.40 -11.30
C VAL A 50 -11.11 0.21 -12.32
N VAL A 51 -11.43 0.09 -13.63
CA VAL A 51 -10.42 0.00 -14.70
C VAL A 51 -9.60 1.28 -14.75
N ALA A 52 -10.24 2.45 -14.73
CA ALA A 52 -9.55 3.75 -14.74
C ALA A 52 -8.63 3.93 -13.52
N MET A 53 -9.11 3.59 -12.31
CA MET A 53 -8.31 3.61 -11.07
C MET A 53 -7.08 2.72 -11.20
N THR A 54 -7.25 1.50 -11.73
CA THR A 54 -6.17 0.53 -11.88
C THR A 54 -5.14 0.99 -12.92
N LEU A 55 -5.56 1.51 -14.07
CA LEU A 55 -4.66 2.01 -15.11
C LEU A 55 -3.84 3.21 -14.66
N ASN A 56 -4.46 4.15 -13.94
CA ASN A 56 -3.76 5.32 -13.41
C ASN A 56 -2.69 4.90 -12.39
N ALA A 57 -3.05 4.06 -11.42
CA ALA A 57 -2.13 3.56 -10.40
C ALA A 57 -0.99 2.73 -11.02
N ALA A 58 -1.30 1.85 -11.97
CA ALA A 58 -0.30 1.04 -12.67
C ALA A 58 0.69 1.92 -13.44
N THR A 59 0.21 2.94 -14.15
CA THR A 59 1.09 3.85 -14.91
C THR A 59 2.05 4.60 -13.99
N MET A 60 1.58 5.14 -12.87
CA MET A 60 2.44 5.81 -11.89
C MET A 60 3.49 4.84 -11.30
N LEU A 61 3.10 3.60 -11.00
CA LEU A 61 4.02 2.59 -10.48
C LEU A 61 5.11 2.21 -11.49
N MET A 62 4.74 2.08 -12.77
CA MET A 62 5.69 1.82 -13.86
C MET A 62 6.67 2.98 -14.04
N LEU A 63 6.18 4.23 -13.98
CA LEU A 63 7.04 5.42 -14.09
C LEU A 63 8.03 5.52 -12.91
N ILE A 64 7.54 5.39 -11.68
CA ILE A 64 8.37 5.50 -10.47
C ILE A 64 9.46 4.41 -10.46
N ASN A 65 9.12 3.16 -10.76
CA ASN A 65 10.11 2.08 -10.79
C ASN A 65 11.14 2.26 -11.91
N GLY A 66 10.73 2.76 -13.08
CA GLY A 66 11.65 3.12 -14.15
C GLY A 66 12.67 4.19 -13.74
N LEU A 67 12.21 5.26 -13.06
CA LEU A 67 13.08 6.31 -12.55
C LEU A 67 13.99 5.81 -11.42
N CYS A 68 13.46 5.04 -10.48
CA CYS A 68 14.23 4.47 -9.37
C CYS A 68 15.34 3.55 -9.87
N LEU A 69 15.07 2.69 -10.87
CA LEU A 69 16.12 1.83 -11.44
C LEU A 69 17.24 2.65 -12.09
N CYS A 70 16.88 3.70 -12.83
CA CYS A 70 17.88 4.60 -13.42
C CYS A 70 18.72 5.30 -12.35
N ALA A 71 18.08 5.75 -11.27
CA ALA A 71 18.74 6.38 -10.12
C ALA A 71 19.68 5.42 -9.38
N LEU A 72 19.28 4.15 -9.21
CA LEU A 72 20.10 3.11 -8.59
C LEU A 72 21.35 2.77 -9.42
N LEU A 73 21.22 2.75 -10.75
CA LEU A 73 22.31 2.46 -11.68
C LEU A 73 23.15 3.70 -12.04
N GLY A 74 22.78 4.88 -11.54
CA GLY A 74 23.48 6.14 -11.85
C GLY A 74 23.40 6.56 -13.33
N VAL A 75 22.43 6.03 -14.08
CA VAL A 75 22.26 6.32 -15.51
C VAL A 75 21.20 7.40 -15.73
N PRO A 76 21.28 8.19 -16.82
CA PRO A 76 20.24 9.16 -17.13
C PRO A 76 18.88 8.47 -17.30
N ALA A 77 17.82 9.13 -16.86
CA ALA A 77 16.43 8.66 -16.98
C ALA A 77 15.93 8.75 -18.44
N LYS A 78 16.60 8.02 -19.33
CA LYS A 78 16.28 7.89 -20.76
C LYS A 78 16.69 6.51 -21.26
N GLY A 79 16.02 6.06 -22.32
CA GLY A 79 16.42 4.87 -23.07
C GLY A 79 16.01 3.55 -22.44
N LYS A 80 16.73 2.48 -22.80
CA LYS A 80 16.31 1.09 -22.55
C LYS A 80 16.23 0.75 -21.06
N VAL A 81 17.09 1.31 -20.21
CA VAL A 81 17.10 1.04 -18.76
C VAL A 81 15.81 1.52 -18.09
N GLN A 82 15.32 2.70 -18.47
CA GLN A 82 14.05 3.22 -17.95
C GLN A 82 12.86 2.34 -18.37
N VAL A 83 12.86 1.86 -19.62
CA VAL A 83 11.81 0.97 -20.15
C VAL A 83 11.85 -0.40 -19.45
N ILE A 84 13.03 -0.96 -19.24
CA ILE A 84 13.16 -2.23 -18.50
C ILE A 84 12.67 -2.04 -17.06
N GLY A 85 13.10 -0.96 -16.39
CA GLY A 85 12.67 -0.65 -15.03
C GLY A 85 11.16 -0.42 -14.90
N SER A 86 10.54 0.19 -15.91
CA SER A 86 9.09 0.39 -15.92
C SER A 86 8.29 -0.89 -16.21
N LEU A 87 8.92 -1.91 -16.81
CA LEU A 87 8.30 -3.21 -17.07
C LEU A 87 8.44 -4.21 -15.90
N ILE A 88 9.34 -3.97 -14.94
CA ILE A 88 9.50 -4.85 -13.76
C ILE A 88 8.16 -5.12 -13.04
N PRO A 89 7.31 -4.11 -12.77
CA PRO A 89 6.03 -4.34 -12.11
C PRO A 89 5.05 -5.18 -12.94
N ALA A 90 5.20 -5.20 -14.27
CA ALA A 90 4.33 -5.98 -15.16
C ALA A 90 4.50 -7.49 -14.96
N ILE A 91 5.63 -7.95 -14.39
CA ILE A 91 5.82 -9.34 -13.98
C ILE A 91 4.76 -9.76 -12.94
N GLY A 92 4.22 -8.80 -12.16
CA GLY A 92 3.13 -9.05 -11.23
C GLY A 92 1.86 -9.62 -11.88
N VAL A 93 1.66 -9.41 -13.19
CA VAL A 93 0.55 -10.00 -13.95
C VAL A 93 0.63 -11.53 -13.96
N VAL A 94 1.83 -12.11 -13.89
CA VAL A 94 2.02 -13.56 -13.78
C VAL A 94 1.29 -14.13 -12.56
N GLY A 95 1.25 -13.38 -11.45
CA GLY A 95 0.50 -13.76 -10.25
C GLY A 95 -1.01 -13.90 -10.49
N ALA A 96 -1.59 -13.11 -11.40
CA ALA A 96 -3.01 -13.21 -11.75
C ALA A 96 -3.34 -14.52 -12.50
N PHE A 97 -2.39 -15.09 -13.25
CA PHE A 97 -2.59 -16.35 -13.97
C PHE A 97 -2.50 -17.59 -13.06
N PHE A 98 -1.73 -17.53 -11.97
CA PHE A 98 -1.63 -18.62 -11.01
C PHE A 98 -2.80 -18.68 -10.02
N TRP A 99 -3.58 -17.60 -9.87
CA TRP A 99 -4.76 -17.58 -9.01
C TRP A 99 -6.07 -17.61 -9.81
N ASN A 100 -6.78 -18.72 -9.70
CA ASN A 100 -8.08 -18.95 -10.36
C ASN A 100 -9.23 -18.01 -9.89
N GLN A 101 -8.97 -17.18 -8.86
CA GLN A 101 -9.91 -16.22 -8.28
C GLN A 101 -9.13 -14.95 -7.91
N ALA A 102 -9.57 -13.78 -8.37
CA ALA A 102 -9.04 -12.48 -7.96
C ALA A 102 -9.40 -12.20 -6.49
N LYS A 103 -8.68 -12.81 -5.56
CA LYS A 103 -8.96 -12.65 -4.13
C LYS A 103 -8.57 -11.23 -3.73
N MET A 104 -9.56 -10.39 -3.42
CA MET A 104 -9.38 -9.07 -2.78
C MET A 104 -8.47 -9.14 -1.53
N TRP A 105 -8.30 -10.33 -0.95
CA TRP A 105 -7.35 -10.62 0.12
C TRP A 105 -5.87 -10.35 -0.25
N LEU A 106 -5.46 -10.39 -1.53
CA LEU A 106 -4.10 -10.01 -1.96
C LEU A 106 -3.74 -8.55 -1.68
N ALA A 107 -4.76 -7.69 -1.55
CA ALA A 107 -4.56 -6.32 -1.11
C ALA A 107 -4.03 -6.26 0.33
N VAL A 108 -4.31 -7.26 1.17
CA VAL A 108 -3.89 -7.31 2.58
C VAL A 108 -2.36 -7.36 2.72
N PRO A 109 -1.64 -8.38 2.21
CA PRO A 109 -0.18 -8.45 2.34
C PRO A 109 0.50 -7.26 1.64
N THR A 110 -0.01 -6.83 0.49
CA THR A 110 0.51 -5.66 -0.24
C THR A 110 0.39 -4.39 0.60
N SER A 111 -0.76 -4.17 1.24
CA SER A 111 -1.00 -3.00 2.10
C SER A 111 -0.15 -3.03 3.36
N VAL A 112 0.13 -4.21 3.94
CA VAL A 112 1.06 -4.35 5.07
C VAL A 112 2.46 -3.93 4.63
N PHE A 113 2.94 -4.47 3.51
CA PHE A 113 4.25 -4.13 2.98
C PHE A 113 4.38 -2.64 2.68
N CYS A 114 3.41 -2.03 2.00
CA CYS A 114 3.39 -0.59 1.77
C CYS A 114 3.38 0.21 3.08
N ALA A 115 2.56 -0.21 4.06
CA ALA A 115 2.51 0.45 5.36
C ALA A 115 3.87 0.41 6.06
N THR A 116 4.64 -0.67 5.93
CA THR A 116 6.00 -0.74 6.49
C THR A 116 6.99 0.20 5.80
N LEU A 117 6.84 0.48 4.51
CA LEU A 117 7.77 1.36 3.79
C LEU A 117 7.50 2.85 4.03
N LEU A 118 6.30 3.21 4.49
CA LEU A 118 5.91 4.62 4.73
C LEU A 118 6.92 5.39 5.61
N PRO A 119 7.29 4.94 6.81
CA PRO A 119 8.15 5.73 7.69
C PRO A 119 9.51 6.02 7.06
N VAL A 120 10.06 5.05 6.33
CA VAL A 120 11.34 5.20 5.63
C VAL A 120 11.22 6.24 4.52
N ALA A 121 10.13 6.25 3.77
CA ALA A 121 9.86 7.28 2.77
C ALA A 121 9.73 8.68 3.41
N TYR A 122 8.99 8.80 4.51
CA TYR A 122 8.83 10.09 5.21
C TYR A 122 10.14 10.61 5.81
N ILE A 123 10.99 9.72 6.34
CA ILE A 123 12.34 10.08 6.79
C ILE A 123 13.19 10.55 5.60
N ALA A 124 13.15 9.85 4.47
CA ALA A 124 13.88 10.24 3.27
C ALA A 124 13.45 11.63 2.77
N PHE A 125 12.15 11.92 2.76
CA PHE A 125 11.65 13.26 2.45
C PHE A 125 12.12 14.29 3.48
N PHE A 126 12.01 14.01 4.78
CA PHE A 126 12.49 14.91 5.83
C PHE A 126 13.97 15.27 5.66
N LEU A 127 14.82 14.30 5.30
CA LEU A 127 16.23 14.53 4.99
C LEU A 127 16.41 15.32 3.69
N LEU A 128 15.66 14.99 2.64
CA LEU A 128 15.70 15.68 1.34
C LEU A 128 15.40 17.17 1.48
N MET A 129 14.32 17.54 2.19
CA MET A 129 13.94 18.95 2.41
C MET A 129 14.98 19.72 3.24
N ASN A 130 15.83 19.03 4.01
CA ASN A 130 16.89 19.63 4.80
C ASN A 130 18.27 19.63 4.11
N GLN A 131 18.42 19.06 2.91
CA GLN A 131 19.70 18.97 2.20
C GLN A 131 19.87 20.02 1.09
N LYS A 132 20.85 20.93 1.27
CA LYS A 132 21.15 22.01 0.30
C LYS A 132 21.60 21.45 -1.05
N LYS A 133 22.28 20.31 -1.01
CA LYS A 133 22.78 19.62 -2.20
C LYS A 133 21.68 19.30 -3.22
N PHE A 134 20.46 19.00 -2.75
CA PHE A 134 19.37 18.56 -3.63
C PHE A 134 18.36 19.67 -3.94
N MET A 135 18.05 20.54 -2.97
CA MET A 135 17.04 21.60 -3.16
C MET A 135 17.63 22.93 -3.66
N GLY A 136 18.96 23.12 -3.60
CA GLY A 136 19.62 24.35 -4.02
C GLY A 136 19.02 25.58 -3.32
N ASP A 137 18.64 26.58 -4.12
CA ASP A 137 18.07 27.84 -3.62
C ASP A 137 16.61 27.75 -3.17
N ASN A 138 15.88 26.72 -3.61
CA ASN A 138 14.48 26.47 -3.28
C ASN A 138 14.29 25.78 -1.93
N MET A 139 15.37 25.60 -1.18
CA MET A 139 15.32 25.09 0.18
C MET A 139 14.47 26.01 1.08
N PRO A 140 13.57 25.46 1.93
CA PRO A 140 12.81 26.26 2.87
C PRO A 140 13.79 26.97 3.82
N LYS A 141 13.64 28.29 3.94
CA LYS A 141 14.45 29.18 4.78
C LYS A 141 13.56 29.82 5.86
N GLY A 142 14.16 30.22 6.98
CA GLY A 142 13.46 30.91 8.08
C GLY A 142 12.36 30.07 8.74
N ALA A 143 11.26 30.72 9.13
CA ALA A 143 10.14 30.10 9.84
C ALA A 143 9.47 28.95 9.04
N GLY A 144 9.45 29.04 7.71
CA GLY A 144 8.91 27.98 6.86
C GLY A 144 9.64 26.65 7.03
N ARG A 145 10.97 26.67 7.25
CA ARG A 145 11.74 25.45 7.53
C ARG A 145 11.32 24.80 8.83
N VAL A 146 11.07 25.60 9.87
CA VAL A 146 10.68 25.09 11.19
C VAL A 146 9.31 24.44 11.11
N ILE A 147 8.34 25.08 10.45
CA ILE A 147 7.00 24.53 10.24
C ILE A 147 7.07 23.21 9.47
N TRP A 148 7.79 23.18 8.34
CA TRP A 148 7.94 21.95 7.55
C TRP A 148 8.60 20.83 8.33
N ASN A 149 9.66 21.13 9.09
CA ASN A 149 10.33 20.12 9.90
C ASN A 149 9.43 19.56 11.00
N ILE A 150 8.64 20.40 11.68
CA ILE A 150 7.68 19.95 12.69
C ILE A 150 6.61 19.05 12.07
N LEU A 151 6.02 19.46 10.94
CA LEU A 151 5.01 18.67 10.24
C LEU A 151 5.57 17.33 9.75
N MET A 152 6.79 17.31 9.24
CA MET A 152 7.45 16.09 8.79
C MET A 152 7.79 15.16 9.96
N ILE A 153 8.29 15.68 11.09
CA ILE A 153 8.55 14.89 12.29
C ILE A 153 7.24 14.27 12.81
N ALA A 154 6.16 15.05 12.89
CA ALA A 154 4.85 14.54 13.27
C ALA A 154 4.39 13.41 12.33
N SER A 155 4.58 13.59 11.01
CA SER A 155 4.23 12.58 10.01
C SER A 155 5.07 11.30 10.15
N VAL A 156 6.37 11.40 10.44
CA VAL A 156 7.24 10.25 10.71
C VAL A 156 6.76 9.47 11.94
N ILE A 157 6.39 10.17 13.02
CA ILE A 157 5.86 9.53 14.24
C ILE A 157 4.56 8.79 13.94
N VAL A 158 3.60 9.46 13.29
CA VAL A 158 2.30 8.86 12.96
C VAL A 158 2.47 7.65 12.04
N THR A 159 3.28 7.77 10.99
CA THR A 159 3.53 6.66 10.08
C THR A 159 4.25 5.50 10.76
N ALA A 160 5.23 5.75 11.64
CA ALA A 160 5.89 4.71 12.41
C ALA A 160 4.91 3.93 13.30
N LEU A 161 3.98 4.63 13.96
CA LEU A 161 2.91 3.98 14.75
C LEU A 161 1.97 3.15 13.87
N ILE A 162 1.58 3.67 12.70
CA ILE A 162 0.74 2.95 11.73
C ILE A 162 1.45 1.68 11.25
N SER A 163 2.74 1.74 10.93
CA SER A 163 3.52 0.58 10.49
C SER A 163 3.62 -0.48 11.58
N LEU A 164 3.92 -0.07 12.82
CA LEU A 164 4.02 -0.98 13.97
C LEU A 164 2.69 -1.67 14.25
N TRP A 165 1.59 -0.90 14.26
CA TRP A 165 0.25 -1.45 14.48
C TRP A 165 -0.19 -2.36 13.33
N GLY A 166 0.03 -1.94 12.09
CA GLY A 166 -0.31 -2.72 10.90
C GLY A 166 0.45 -4.04 10.81
N LEU A 167 1.73 -4.06 11.21
CA LEU A 167 2.53 -5.28 11.34
C LEU A 167 2.01 -6.19 12.46
N TRP A 168 1.61 -5.62 13.60
CA TRP A 168 1.10 -6.42 14.72
C TRP A 168 -0.25 -7.07 14.43
N ASP A 169 -1.17 -6.36 13.77
CA ASP A 169 -2.51 -6.92 13.50
C ASP A 169 -2.49 -7.87 12.29
N LYS A 170 -1.81 -7.47 11.22
CA LYS A 170 -1.83 -8.20 9.94
C LYS A 170 -0.65 -9.17 9.77
N GLY A 171 0.46 -8.99 10.49
CA GLY A 171 1.59 -9.93 10.49
C GLY A 171 1.19 -11.31 11.02
N GLY A 172 0.28 -11.36 11.99
CA GLY A 172 -0.26 -12.60 12.52
C GLY A 172 -1.20 -13.29 11.54
N LEU A 173 -1.96 -12.52 10.76
CA LEU A 173 -2.76 -13.05 9.65
C LEU A 173 -1.88 -13.71 8.59
N ILE A 174 -0.71 -13.14 8.30
CA ILE A 174 0.27 -13.71 7.38
C ILE A 174 0.93 -14.96 8.00
N GLY A 175 1.24 -14.92 9.30
CA GLY A 175 1.79 -16.07 10.04
C GLY A 175 0.88 -17.28 10.11
N GLU A 176 -0.43 -17.08 10.32
CA GLU A 176 -1.42 -18.16 10.31
C GLU A 176 -1.72 -18.68 8.92
N GLN A 177 -1.98 -17.78 7.97
CA GLN A 177 -2.57 -18.15 6.69
C GLN A 177 -1.53 -18.54 5.62
N TRP A 178 -0.27 -18.11 5.78
CA TRP A 178 0.80 -18.34 4.80
C TRP A 178 1.94 -19.19 5.34
N LEU A 179 2.41 -18.91 6.56
CA LEU A 179 3.58 -19.59 7.12
C LEU A 179 3.22 -20.79 8.00
N GLY A 180 1.96 -20.92 8.45
CA GLY A 180 1.50 -22.01 9.30
C GLY A 180 2.12 -22.03 10.71
N ILE A 181 2.73 -20.92 11.14
CA ILE A 181 3.50 -20.83 12.41
C ILE A 181 2.62 -20.28 13.55
N GLY A 182 1.37 -19.90 13.28
CA GLY A 182 0.44 -19.32 14.25
C GLY A 182 0.51 -17.79 14.35
N ARG A 183 -0.58 -17.16 14.84
CA ARG A 183 -0.76 -15.69 14.83
C ARG A 183 0.31 -14.96 15.61
N THR A 184 0.65 -15.49 16.77
CA THR A 184 1.61 -14.89 17.70
C THR A 184 3.02 -14.93 17.12
N ALA A 185 3.46 -16.07 16.57
CA ALA A 185 4.75 -16.19 15.91
C ALA A 185 4.86 -15.27 14.67
N GLY A 186 3.79 -15.16 13.89
CA GLY A 186 3.70 -14.23 12.74
C GLY A 186 3.91 -12.76 13.13
N ASN A 187 3.34 -12.33 14.25
CA ASN A 187 3.52 -10.97 14.77
C ASN A 187 4.99 -10.66 15.10
N TYR A 188 5.67 -11.57 15.81
CA TYR A 188 7.06 -11.37 16.20
C TYR A 188 8.01 -11.38 14.99
N VAL A 189 7.77 -12.24 13.99
CA VAL A 189 8.56 -12.27 12.76
C VAL A 189 8.39 -10.97 11.96
N GLY A 190 7.16 -10.47 11.84
CA GLY A 190 6.89 -9.20 11.15
C GLY A 190 7.60 -8.01 11.80
N ILE A 191 7.53 -7.90 13.12
CA ILE A 191 8.18 -6.82 13.87
C ILE A 191 9.71 -6.99 13.83
N GLY A 192 10.21 -8.23 13.91
CA GLY A 192 11.63 -8.52 13.80
C GLY A 192 12.22 -8.10 12.46
N LEU A 193 11.54 -8.40 11.35
CA LEU A 193 11.95 -7.96 10.01
C LEU A 193 11.93 -6.43 9.87
N PHE A 194 10.93 -5.77 10.44
CA PHE A 194 10.83 -4.31 10.41
C PHE A 194 11.92 -3.63 11.24
N ALA A 195 12.17 -4.12 12.45
CA ALA A 195 13.26 -3.66 13.30
C ALA A 195 14.62 -3.90 12.63
N ALA A 196 14.83 -5.08 12.02
CA ALA A 196 16.04 -5.38 11.26
C ALA A 196 16.22 -4.42 10.07
N PHE A 197 15.15 -4.10 9.34
CA PHE A 197 15.21 -3.13 8.23
C PHE A 197 15.60 -1.73 8.71
N ILE A 198 14.99 -1.25 9.80
CA ILE A 198 15.35 0.04 10.41
C ILE A 198 16.82 0.02 10.86
N ILE A 199 17.26 -1.03 11.56
CA ILE A 199 18.65 -1.17 12.01
C ILE A 199 19.60 -1.16 10.81
N VAL A 200 19.31 -1.90 9.74
CA VAL A 200 20.11 -1.89 8.51
C VAL A 200 20.17 -0.50 7.91
N THR A 201 19.05 0.24 7.82
CA THR A 201 19.09 1.62 7.31
C THR A 201 19.94 2.55 8.17
N ILE A 202 19.84 2.46 9.51
CA ILE A 202 20.65 3.27 10.43
C ILE A 202 22.14 2.90 10.31
N VAL A 203 22.46 1.61 10.21
CA VAL A 203 23.83 1.12 10.06
C VAL A 203 24.42 1.56 8.73
N VAL A 204 23.67 1.44 7.62
CA VAL A 204 24.11 1.90 6.29
C VAL A 204 24.34 3.42 6.30
N GLU A 205 23.46 4.20 6.93
CA GLU A 205 23.60 5.65 7.10
C GLU A 205 24.86 5.99 7.90
N ALA A 206 25.11 5.28 9.02
CA ALA A 206 26.27 5.47 9.88
C ALA A 206 27.58 5.13 9.16
N VAL A 207 27.61 4.04 8.39
CA VAL A 207 28.76 3.64 7.56
C VAL A 207 29.02 4.66 6.46
N ARG A 208 27.97 5.12 5.77
CA ARG A 208 28.09 6.11 4.67
C ARG A 208 28.51 7.49 5.16
N LYS A 209 28.29 7.83 6.43
CA LYS A 209 28.82 9.04 7.08
C LYS A 209 30.30 8.95 7.43
N LYS A 210 30.86 7.74 7.54
CA LYS A 210 32.28 7.51 7.85
C LYS A 210 33.18 7.60 6.61
N ASP A 211 32.61 7.34 5.43
CA ASP A 211 33.29 7.43 4.12
C ASP A 211 33.22 8.83 3.46
N LYS A 212 32.70 9.85 4.15
CA LYS A 212 32.67 11.26 3.70
C LYS A 212 33.38 12.14 4.70
#